data_AF-A0A654C129-F1
#
_entry.id   AF-A0A654C129-F1
#
_cell.length_a   1.000
_cell.length_b   1.000
_cell.length_c   1.000
_cell.angle_alpha   90.00
_cell.angle_beta   90.00
_cell.angle_gamma   90.00
#
_symmetry.space_group_name_H-M   'P 1'
#
loop_
_entity.id
_entity.type
_entity.pdbx_description
1 polymer ?
#
loop_
_entity_poly.entity_id
_entity_poly.type
_entity_poly.pdbx_seq_one_letter_code
_entity_poly.pdbx_strand_id
1 'polypeptide(L)'
;MNLAHNAKHLLLVSAISLALAGCAAKPSMPEGAADVRGKLTRLQADPQLNTRAPVALKAAEDAVTVAEQPRKDQDAEQALGQHLVVMADRKVEIATALAQTRFYEDQRKILSQQREGARLDSRTREADQAQRQNSQLQQQIDELNAKQTERGLVMTLGDLLFATGRSELRAGTANNLGKLAIFLGQHPERQVLIEGHTDNVGSEEMNLSLSQRRADLVMHYLTNQGVSPSRLGASGKGESMPVAGNESASGRQMNRRVEIIISHDMASQR
;
A
#
# COMPACT_ATOMS: atom_id res chain seq x y z
N MET A 1 -5.79 -30.86 125.23
CA MET A 1 -7.12 -30.57 125.80
C MET A 1 -8.04 -30.26 124.63
N ASN A 2 -8.61 -31.30 124.00
CA ASN A 2 -10.02 -31.73 124.04
C ASN A 2 -10.52 -31.63 122.58
N LEU A 3 -10.71 -32.75 121.88
CA LEU A 3 -11.99 -33.49 121.79
C LEU A 3 -13.16 -32.56 121.46
N ALA A 4 -14.07 -32.81 120.53
CA ALA A 4 -14.35 -33.91 119.60
C ALA A 4 -15.61 -33.45 118.84
N HIS A 5 -15.85 -33.90 117.60
CA HIS A 5 -17.03 -34.72 117.27
C HIS A 5 -17.19 -34.95 115.76
N ASN A 6 -17.21 -36.24 115.44
CA ASN A 6 -17.79 -36.87 114.27
C ASN A 6 -19.32 -36.71 114.27
N ALA A 7 -19.92 -36.46 113.10
CA ALA A 7 -21.22 -37.05 112.75
C ALA A 7 -21.43 -37.04 111.22
N LYS A 8 -21.62 -38.25 110.70
CA LYS A 8 -21.85 -38.65 109.32
C LYS A 8 -23.15 -38.05 108.76
N HIS A 9 -23.19 -37.67 107.48
CA HIS A 9 -24.30 -38.01 106.57
C HIS A 9 -23.84 -38.03 105.11
N LEU A 10 -24.00 -39.21 104.53
CA LEU A 10 -23.84 -39.58 103.13
C LEU A 10 -25.11 -39.16 102.38
N LEU A 11 -25.01 -38.38 101.29
CA LEU A 11 -26.01 -38.32 100.22
C LEU A 11 -25.38 -37.71 98.94
N LEU A 12 -25.28 -38.56 97.91
CA LEU A 12 -25.06 -38.21 96.49
C LEU A 12 -26.08 -37.16 96.03
N VAL A 13 -25.67 -36.12 95.28
CA VAL A 13 -26.28 -35.72 93.99
C VAL A 13 -25.24 -34.94 93.16
N SER A 14 -25.09 -35.38 91.91
CA SER A 14 -24.33 -34.80 90.81
C SER A 14 -24.72 -33.35 90.49
N ALA A 15 -23.73 -32.48 90.29
CA ALA A 15 -23.89 -31.24 89.53
C ALA A 15 -22.72 -31.10 88.55
N ILE A 16 -22.66 -32.00 87.57
CA ILE A 16 -21.89 -31.76 86.35
C ILE A 16 -22.62 -30.66 85.58
N SER A 17 -22.11 -29.43 85.67
CA SER A 17 -22.54 -28.32 84.83
C SER A 17 -22.15 -28.63 83.38
N LEU A 18 -23.07 -29.21 82.61
CA LEU A 18 -23.00 -29.26 81.15
C LEU A 18 -22.97 -27.81 80.63
N ALA A 19 -21.76 -27.32 80.31
CA ALA A 19 -21.63 -26.20 79.39
C ALA A 19 -22.06 -26.71 78.00
N LEU A 20 -23.34 -26.55 77.68
CA LEU A 20 -23.82 -26.56 76.30
C LEU A 20 -23.20 -25.34 75.61
N ALA A 21 -21.99 -25.50 75.11
CA ALA A 21 -21.46 -24.65 74.06
C ALA A 21 -22.29 -24.92 72.80
N GLY A 22 -23.46 -24.26 72.71
CA GLY A 22 -24.15 -24.11 71.46
C GLY A 22 -23.25 -23.29 70.55
N CYS A 23 -22.51 -23.95 69.67
CA CYS A 23 -21.84 -23.30 68.56
C CYS A 23 -22.91 -22.70 67.65
N ALA A 24 -23.35 -21.47 67.95
CA ALA A 24 -24.05 -20.64 66.99
C ALA A 24 -23.01 -20.24 65.93
N ALA A 25 -22.76 -21.15 64.98
CA ALA A 25 -21.89 -20.88 63.84
C ALA A 25 -22.48 -19.69 63.08
N LYS A 26 -21.77 -18.56 63.12
CA LYS A 26 -22.21 -17.32 62.46
C LYS A 26 -22.11 -17.53 60.94
N PRO A 27 -23.08 -17.04 60.15
CA PRO A 27 -22.96 -17.06 58.71
C PRO A 27 -21.65 -16.39 58.29
N SER A 28 -20.82 -17.11 57.54
CA SER A 28 -19.56 -16.60 57.01
C SER A 28 -19.64 -16.53 55.49
N MET A 29 -18.85 -15.64 54.88
CA MET A 29 -18.78 -15.55 53.43
C MET A 29 -18.05 -16.79 52.88
N PRO A 30 -18.48 -17.34 51.72
CA PRO A 30 -17.77 -18.42 51.07
C PRO A 30 -16.30 -18.06 50.79
N GLU A 31 -15.39 -19.01 51.00
CA GLU A 31 -13.97 -18.85 50.69
C GLU A 31 -13.77 -18.46 49.22
N GLY A 32 -12.87 -17.51 48.95
CA GLY A 32 -12.58 -17.01 47.60
C GLY A 32 -13.53 -15.93 47.07
N ALA A 33 -14.69 -15.67 47.70
CA ALA A 33 -15.63 -14.64 47.24
C ALA A 33 -15.00 -13.23 47.15
N ALA A 34 -14.15 -12.88 48.12
CA ALA A 34 -13.41 -11.62 48.14
C ALA A 34 -12.38 -11.49 46.99
N ASP A 35 -11.74 -12.59 46.59
CA ASP A 35 -10.79 -12.60 45.47
C ASP A 35 -11.51 -12.34 44.14
N VAL A 36 -12.64 -13.03 43.91
CA VAL A 36 -13.45 -12.83 42.70
C VAL A 36 -14.00 -11.41 42.62
N ARG A 37 -14.45 -10.83 43.74
CA ARG A 37 -14.82 -9.41 43.82
C ARG A 37 -13.65 -8.51 43.43
N GLY A 38 -12.45 -8.78 43.93
CA GLY A 38 -11.24 -8.06 43.54
C GLY A 38 -10.92 -8.16 42.05
N LYS A 39 -11.16 -9.31 41.40
CA LYS A 39 -11.05 -9.45 39.93
C LYS A 39 -12.08 -8.59 39.19
N LEU A 40 -13.35 -8.62 39.62
CA LEU A 40 -14.42 -7.81 39.03
C LEU A 40 -14.13 -6.30 39.17
N THR A 41 -13.69 -5.86 40.35
CA THR A 41 -13.35 -4.45 40.59
C THR A 41 -12.20 -3.99 39.70
N ARG A 42 -11.16 -4.83 39.49
CA ARG A 42 -10.07 -4.52 38.55
C ARG A 42 -10.57 -4.35 37.13
N LEU A 43 -11.46 -5.25 36.67
CA LEU A 43 -12.06 -5.16 35.34
C LEU A 43 -12.94 -3.90 35.18
N GLN A 44 -13.70 -3.52 36.21
CA GLN A 44 -14.53 -2.29 36.21
C GLN A 44 -13.70 -1.01 36.27
N ALA A 45 -12.54 -1.06 36.94
CA ALA A 45 -11.63 0.06 37.07
C ALA A 45 -10.78 0.30 35.81
N ASP A 46 -10.64 -0.70 34.92
CA ASP A 46 -9.88 -0.57 33.68
C ASP A 46 -10.66 0.25 32.63
N PRO A 47 -10.21 1.49 32.30
CA PRO A 47 -10.90 2.35 31.34
C PRO A 47 -10.94 1.79 29.92
N GLN A 48 -10.04 0.85 29.59
CA GLN A 48 -9.98 0.24 28.27
C GLN A 48 -11.00 -0.90 28.13
N LEU A 49 -11.39 -1.55 29.23
CA LEU A 49 -12.19 -2.78 29.21
C LEU A 49 -13.61 -2.62 29.76
N ASN A 50 -13.82 -1.72 30.73
CA ASN A 50 -15.05 -1.61 31.52
C ASN A 50 -16.33 -1.26 30.73
N THR A 51 -16.21 -0.76 29.51
CA THR A 51 -17.35 -0.40 28.64
C THR A 51 -17.55 -1.38 27.49
N ARG A 52 -16.61 -2.31 27.28
CA ARG A 52 -16.58 -3.13 26.05
C ARG A 52 -17.47 -4.34 26.10
N ALA A 53 -17.77 -4.89 27.28
CA ALA A 53 -18.59 -6.09 27.43
C ALA A 53 -19.75 -5.92 28.44
N PRO A 54 -20.65 -4.95 28.26
CA PRO A 54 -21.64 -4.55 29.29
C PRO A 54 -22.54 -5.70 29.75
N VAL A 55 -22.96 -6.58 28.83
CA VAL A 55 -23.80 -7.75 29.17
C VAL A 55 -23.04 -8.77 30.01
N ALA A 56 -21.79 -9.09 29.64
CA ALA A 56 -20.98 -10.06 30.37
C ALA A 56 -20.53 -9.50 31.73
N LEU A 57 -20.21 -8.20 31.79
CA LEU A 57 -19.91 -7.48 33.02
C LEU A 57 -21.09 -7.51 33.98
N LYS A 58 -22.30 -7.26 33.49
CA LYS A 58 -23.51 -7.33 34.31
C LYS A 58 -23.74 -8.75 34.84
N ALA A 59 -23.61 -9.76 33.98
CA ALA A 59 -23.75 -11.16 34.38
C ALA A 59 -22.70 -11.60 35.42
N ALA A 60 -21.48 -11.06 35.34
CA ALA A 60 -20.42 -11.28 36.30
C ALA A 60 -20.70 -10.57 37.64
N GLU A 61 -21.16 -9.31 37.60
CA GLU A 61 -21.58 -8.55 38.79
C GLU A 61 -22.68 -9.26 39.57
N ASP A 62 -23.72 -9.73 38.86
CA ASP A 62 -24.83 -10.44 39.49
C ASP A 62 -24.35 -11.75 40.13
N ALA A 63 -23.44 -12.48 39.46
CA ALA A 63 -22.90 -13.73 40.00
C ALA A 63 -21.98 -13.52 41.21
N VAL A 64 -21.13 -12.50 41.21
CA VAL A 64 -20.31 -12.13 42.38
C VAL A 64 -21.19 -11.74 43.55
N THR A 65 -22.25 -10.95 43.30
CA THR A 65 -23.20 -10.55 44.34
C THR A 65 -23.91 -11.74 44.97
N VAL A 66 -24.28 -12.76 44.17
CA VAL A 66 -24.87 -14.01 44.68
C VAL A 66 -23.85 -14.87 45.42
N ALA A 67 -22.59 -14.89 44.97
CA ALA A 67 -21.51 -15.67 45.59
C ALA A 67 -21.06 -15.12 46.95
N GLU A 68 -21.18 -13.82 47.17
CA GLU A 68 -20.80 -13.15 48.44
C GLU A 68 -21.82 -13.29 49.56
N GLN A 69 -23.04 -13.78 49.28
CA GLN A 69 -24.07 -13.91 50.29
C GLN A 69 -23.61 -14.84 51.43
N PRO A 70 -23.68 -14.41 52.71
CA PRO A 70 -23.33 -15.25 53.84
C PRO A 70 -24.21 -16.49 53.92
N ARG A 71 -23.63 -17.65 54.24
CA ARG A 71 -24.32 -18.94 54.30
C ARG A 71 -24.14 -19.60 55.66
N LYS A 72 -25.07 -20.49 56.04
CA LYS A 72 -24.95 -21.23 57.29
C LYS A 72 -23.89 -22.31 57.16
N ASP A 73 -23.33 -22.67 58.31
CA ASP A 73 -22.28 -23.66 58.44
C ASP A 73 -22.88 -25.08 58.39
N GLN A 74 -23.40 -25.44 57.22
CA GLN A 74 -23.92 -26.77 56.90
C GLN A 74 -23.22 -27.24 55.62
N ASP A 75 -22.74 -28.49 55.60
CA ASP A 75 -21.92 -29.05 54.51
C ASP A 75 -22.52 -28.81 53.10
N ALA A 76 -23.85 -28.94 52.96
CA ALA A 76 -24.55 -28.71 51.71
C ALA A 76 -24.62 -27.22 51.29
N GLU A 77 -24.79 -26.30 52.26
CA GLU A 77 -24.80 -24.86 51.98
C GLU A 77 -23.39 -24.33 51.66
N GLN A 78 -22.36 -24.89 52.31
CA GLN A 78 -20.95 -24.59 52.02
C GLN A 78 -20.55 -25.02 50.61
N ALA A 79 -20.89 -26.26 50.21
CA ALA A 79 -20.60 -26.78 48.87
C ALA A 79 -21.26 -25.92 47.76
N LEU A 80 -22.50 -25.48 47.99
CA LEU A 80 -23.19 -24.57 47.08
C LEU A 80 -22.52 -23.19 47.01
N GLY A 81 -22.07 -22.66 48.16
CA GLY A 81 -21.31 -21.40 48.22
C GLY A 81 -20.03 -21.46 47.40
N GLN A 82 -19.24 -22.52 47.57
CA GLN A 82 -18.01 -22.76 46.79
C GLN A 82 -18.31 -22.86 45.29
N HIS A 83 -19.35 -23.60 44.90
CA HIS A 83 -19.74 -23.71 43.49
C HIS A 83 -20.11 -22.36 42.87
N LEU A 84 -20.83 -21.50 43.62
CA LEU A 84 -21.20 -20.17 43.14
C LEU A 84 -20.01 -19.23 43.00
N VAL A 85 -19.02 -19.32 43.89
CA VAL A 85 -17.74 -18.60 43.73
C VAL A 85 -17.04 -19.03 42.45
N VAL A 86 -16.97 -20.34 42.15
CA VAL A 86 -16.41 -20.84 40.89
C VAL A 86 -17.16 -20.29 39.68
N MET A 87 -18.50 -20.29 39.71
CA MET A 87 -19.31 -19.74 38.61
C MET A 87 -19.13 -18.24 38.45
N ALA A 88 -19.04 -17.48 39.55
CA ALA A 88 -18.77 -16.06 39.52
C ALA A 88 -17.39 -15.78 38.91
N ASP A 89 -16.37 -16.54 39.30
CA ASP A 89 -15.01 -16.43 38.75
C ASP A 89 -15.00 -16.64 37.23
N ARG A 90 -15.64 -17.71 36.76
CA ARG A 90 -15.76 -17.98 35.31
C ARG A 90 -16.47 -16.87 34.57
N LYS A 91 -17.51 -16.25 35.14
CA LYS A 91 -18.19 -15.12 34.50
C LYS A 91 -17.31 -13.88 34.44
N VAL A 92 -16.51 -13.60 35.48
CA VAL A 92 -15.53 -12.50 35.47
C VAL A 92 -14.44 -12.75 34.42
N GLU A 93 -13.95 -13.98 34.29
CA GLU A 93 -13.00 -14.36 33.24
C GLU A 93 -13.58 -14.18 31.83
N ILE A 94 -14.82 -14.65 31.59
CA ILE A 94 -15.51 -14.48 30.30
C ILE A 94 -15.72 -13.00 29.99
N ALA A 95 -16.15 -12.20 30.96
CA ALA A 95 -16.33 -10.76 30.79
C ALA A 95 -15.01 -10.07 30.42
N THR A 96 -13.91 -10.45 31.09
CA THR A 96 -12.56 -9.95 30.79
C THR A 96 -12.12 -10.33 29.38
N ALA A 97 -12.23 -11.60 29.02
CA ALA A 97 -11.81 -12.11 27.71
C ALA A 97 -12.62 -11.45 26.58
N LEU A 98 -13.93 -11.28 26.75
CA LEU A 98 -14.78 -10.61 25.78
C LEU A 98 -14.44 -9.12 25.64
N ALA A 99 -14.19 -8.42 26.75
CA ALA A 99 -13.79 -7.02 26.73
C ALA A 99 -12.43 -6.84 26.03
N GLN A 100 -11.45 -7.70 26.31
CA GLN A 100 -10.15 -7.70 25.66
C GLN A 100 -10.24 -8.01 24.17
N THR A 101 -11.08 -8.98 23.78
CA THR A 101 -11.30 -9.32 22.37
C THR A 101 -11.80 -8.10 21.60
N ARG A 102 -12.86 -7.45 22.12
CA ARG A 102 -13.43 -6.24 21.51
C ARG A 102 -12.42 -5.09 21.49
N PHE A 103 -11.57 -4.98 22.50
CA PHE A 103 -10.48 -3.98 22.53
C PHE A 103 -9.49 -4.17 21.39
N TYR A 104 -9.01 -5.39 21.20
CA TYR A 104 -8.06 -5.69 20.13
C TYR A 104 -8.71 -5.64 18.75
N GLU A 105 -9.98 -6.01 18.61
CA GLU A 105 -10.74 -5.85 17.36
C GLU A 105 -10.82 -4.38 16.93
N ASP A 106 -11.18 -3.49 17.84
CA ASP A 106 -11.24 -2.05 17.55
C ASP A 106 -9.87 -1.47 17.20
N GLN A 107 -8.81 -1.86 17.91
CA GLN A 107 -7.46 -1.44 17.56
C GLN A 107 -7.05 -1.93 16.17
N ARG A 108 -7.32 -3.19 15.84
CA ARG A 108 -7.05 -3.74 14.50
C ARG A 108 -7.81 -3.00 13.42
N LYS A 109 -9.05 -2.59 13.69
CA LYS A 109 -9.87 -1.80 12.75
C LYS A 109 -9.23 -0.44 12.48
N ILE A 110 -8.83 0.28 13.52
CA ILE A 110 -8.17 1.59 13.40
C ILE A 110 -6.85 1.46 12.62
N LEU A 111 -6.00 0.50 12.99
CA LEU A 111 -4.73 0.25 12.30
C LEU A 111 -4.95 -0.14 10.84
N SER A 112 -5.98 -0.94 10.54
CA SER A 112 -6.33 -1.29 9.16
C SER A 112 -6.77 -0.08 8.36
N GLN A 113 -7.54 0.84 8.95
CA GLN A 113 -7.96 2.08 8.28
C GLN A 113 -6.77 3.01 8.02
N GLN A 114 -5.86 3.16 9.00
CA GLN A 114 -4.64 3.94 8.83
C GLN A 114 -3.75 3.37 7.72
N ARG A 115 -3.57 2.04 7.70
CA ARG A 115 -2.81 1.36 6.65
C ARG A 115 -3.44 1.57 5.27
N GLU A 116 -4.76 1.49 5.17
CA GLU A 116 -5.46 1.72 3.89
C GLU A 116 -5.29 3.16 3.41
N GLY A 117 -5.43 4.15 4.31
CA GLY A 117 -5.16 5.54 4.00
C GLY A 117 -3.73 5.76 3.48
N ALA A 118 -2.73 5.24 4.20
CA ALA A 118 -1.33 5.34 3.77
C ALA A 118 -1.05 4.66 2.42
N ARG A 119 -1.72 3.54 2.13
CA ARG A 119 -1.62 2.84 0.85
C ARG A 119 -2.23 3.67 -0.30
N LEU A 120 -3.40 4.25 -0.09
CA LEU A 120 -4.06 5.11 -1.07
C LEU A 120 -3.25 6.37 -1.35
N ASP A 121 -2.65 6.97 -0.33
CA ASP A 121 -1.77 8.13 -0.48
C ASP A 121 -0.52 7.78 -1.30
N SER A 122 0.11 6.62 -1.04
CA SER A 122 1.25 6.15 -1.85
C SER A 122 0.87 5.97 -3.31
N ARG A 123 -0.25 5.28 -3.57
CA ARG A 123 -0.75 5.06 -4.93
C ARG A 123 -1.07 6.36 -5.66
N THR A 124 -1.67 7.31 -4.96
CA THR A 124 -1.98 8.63 -5.54
C THR A 124 -0.69 9.35 -5.92
N ARG A 125 0.32 9.37 -5.04
CA ARG A 125 1.62 10.00 -5.34
C ARG A 125 2.34 9.33 -6.51
N GLU A 126 2.34 8.01 -6.57
CA GLU A 126 2.92 7.24 -7.69
C GLU A 126 2.20 7.56 -9.01
N ALA A 127 0.87 7.56 -9.01
CA ALA A 127 0.06 7.91 -10.18
C ALA A 127 0.31 9.36 -10.64
N ASP A 128 0.35 10.31 -9.70
CA ASP A 128 0.63 11.72 -9.99
C ASP A 128 2.04 11.90 -10.59
N GLN A 129 3.03 11.17 -10.07
CA GLN A 129 4.40 11.19 -10.60
C GLN A 129 4.44 10.61 -12.01
N ALA A 130 3.82 9.45 -12.25
CA ALA A 130 3.76 8.83 -13.56
C ALA A 130 3.04 9.71 -14.58
N GLN A 131 1.95 10.36 -14.17
CA GLN A 131 1.21 11.28 -15.03
C GLN A 131 2.03 12.52 -15.37
N ARG A 132 2.75 13.11 -14.40
CA ARG A 132 3.67 14.23 -14.67
C ARG A 132 4.78 13.81 -15.64
N GLN A 133 5.40 12.66 -15.44
CA GLN A 133 6.43 12.15 -16.33
C GLN A 133 5.90 11.92 -17.76
N ASN A 134 4.73 11.30 -17.90
CA ASN A 134 4.10 11.09 -19.20
C ASN A 134 3.75 12.42 -19.88
N SER A 135 3.26 13.41 -19.13
CA SER A 135 2.95 14.73 -19.69
C SER A 135 4.20 15.46 -20.17
N GLN A 136 5.31 15.35 -19.44
CA GLN A 136 6.60 15.93 -19.84
C GLN A 136 7.15 15.25 -21.09
N LEU A 137 7.10 13.91 -21.15
CA LEU A 137 7.54 13.17 -22.34
C LEU A 137 6.68 13.52 -23.55
N GLN A 138 5.36 13.64 -23.38
CA GLN A 138 4.47 14.03 -24.46
C GLN A 138 4.80 15.44 -24.98
N GLN A 139 5.05 16.39 -24.08
CA GLN A 139 5.49 17.74 -24.46
C GLN A 139 6.79 17.70 -25.27
N GLN A 140 7.78 16.89 -24.87
CA GLN A 140 9.02 16.73 -25.62
C GLN A 140 8.78 16.14 -27.02
N ILE A 141 7.89 15.15 -27.15
CA ILE A 141 7.51 14.56 -28.43
C ILE A 141 6.83 15.60 -29.34
N ASP A 142 5.93 16.38 -28.77
CA ASP A 142 5.21 17.44 -29.49
C ASP A 142 6.17 18.55 -29.96
N GLU A 143 7.15 18.93 -29.12
CA GLU A 143 8.19 19.91 -29.47
C GLU A 143 9.08 19.46 -30.64
N LEU A 144 9.29 18.15 -30.78
CA LEU A 144 10.01 17.55 -31.92
C LEU A 144 9.14 17.42 -33.17
N ASN A 145 7.82 17.64 -33.08
CA ASN A 145 6.84 17.30 -34.12
C ASN A 145 6.94 15.83 -34.55
N ALA A 146 7.27 14.94 -33.62
CA ALA A 146 7.38 13.52 -33.87
C ALA A 146 6.03 12.82 -33.62
N LYS A 147 5.77 11.73 -34.33
CA LYS A 147 4.59 10.89 -34.14
C LYS A 147 4.99 9.53 -33.60
N GLN A 148 4.25 9.00 -32.63
CA GLN A 148 4.41 7.60 -32.22
C GLN A 148 3.88 6.67 -33.33
N THR A 149 4.69 5.70 -33.71
CA THR A 149 4.37 4.66 -34.69
C THR A 149 4.89 3.31 -34.19
N GLU A 150 4.50 2.21 -34.82
CA GLU A 150 5.05 0.87 -34.52
C GLU A 150 6.57 0.78 -34.71
N ARG A 151 7.14 1.65 -35.56
CA ARG A 151 8.58 1.73 -35.81
C ARG A 151 9.34 2.53 -34.75
N GLY A 152 8.62 3.21 -33.84
CA GLY A 152 9.15 4.16 -32.88
C GLY A 152 8.62 5.57 -33.09
N LEU A 153 9.32 6.57 -32.56
CA LEU A 153 9.00 7.97 -32.79
C LEU A 153 9.50 8.40 -34.17
N VAL A 154 8.59 8.78 -35.05
CA VAL A 154 8.91 9.22 -36.42
C VAL A 154 8.78 10.73 -36.51
N MET A 155 9.90 11.40 -36.72
CA MET A 155 9.97 12.81 -37.05
C MET A 155 10.14 12.95 -38.56
N THR A 156 9.21 13.64 -39.22
CA THR A 156 9.25 13.84 -40.67
C THR A 156 9.74 15.24 -41.00
N LEU A 157 10.76 15.29 -41.84
CA LEU A 157 11.32 16.52 -42.38
C LEU A 157 11.00 16.61 -43.88
N GLY A 158 10.17 17.58 -44.30
CA GLY A 158 9.83 17.78 -45.71
C GLY A 158 10.98 18.36 -46.55
N ASP A 159 10.77 18.48 -47.87
CA ASP A 159 11.75 18.86 -48.91
C ASP A 159 12.54 20.17 -48.69
N LEU A 160 12.15 20.99 -47.71
CA LEU A 160 12.76 22.29 -47.42
C LEU A 160 14.13 22.21 -46.70
N LEU A 161 14.73 21.02 -46.63
CA LEU A 161 16.05 20.79 -46.05
C LEU A 161 17.20 21.26 -46.93
N PHE A 162 16.99 21.43 -48.24
CA PHE A 162 18.07 21.71 -49.19
C PHE A 162 17.69 22.92 -50.05
N ALA A 163 18.50 23.97 -50.02
CA ALA A 163 18.44 24.97 -51.08
C ALA A 163 18.79 24.27 -52.40
N THR A 164 18.01 24.48 -53.45
CA THR A 164 18.31 23.97 -54.79
C THR A 164 19.74 24.35 -55.16
N GLY A 165 20.60 23.34 -55.34
CA GLY A 165 22.01 23.53 -55.68
C GLY A 165 22.96 23.92 -54.54
N ARG A 166 22.57 23.85 -53.25
CA ARG A 166 23.49 24.08 -52.11
C ARG A 166 23.33 23.06 -50.98
N SER A 167 24.44 22.72 -50.36
CA SER A 167 24.60 21.81 -49.21
C SER A 167 24.36 22.50 -47.85
N GLU A 168 23.35 23.38 -47.76
CA GLU A 168 23.05 24.13 -46.55
C GLU A 168 21.62 23.85 -46.07
N LEU A 169 21.49 23.45 -44.80
CA LEU A 169 20.22 23.28 -44.12
C LEU A 169 19.60 24.67 -43.87
N ARG A 170 18.30 24.84 -44.14
CA ARG A 170 17.60 26.09 -43.79
C ARG A 170 17.56 26.27 -42.27
N ALA A 171 17.53 27.52 -41.80
CA ALA A 171 17.57 27.84 -40.37
C ALA A 171 16.50 27.10 -39.52
N GLY A 172 15.26 26.97 -40.02
CA GLY A 172 14.19 26.25 -39.32
C GLY A 172 14.46 24.74 -39.17
N THR A 173 15.14 24.15 -40.15
CA THR A 173 15.57 22.75 -40.11
C THR A 173 16.69 22.52 -39.09
N ALA A 174 17.68 23.41 -39.07
CA ALA A 174 18.77 23.35 -38.11
C ALA A 174 18.25 23.42 -36.67
N ASN A 175 17.22 24.24 -36.42
CA ASN A 175 16.56 24.31 -35.11
C ASN A 175 15.90 22.97 -34.71
N ASN A 176 15.12 22.35 -35.60
CA ASN A 176 14.46 21.07 -35.30
C ASN A 176 15.47 19.93 -35.09
N LEU A 177 16.52 19.86 -35.92
CA LEU A 177 17.60 18.90 -35.74
C LEU A 177 18.43 19.17 -34.48
N GLY A 178 18.57 20.43 -34.07
CA GLY A 178 19.19 20.81 -32.79
C GLY A 178 18.39 20.31 -31.59
N LYS A 179 17.05 20.50 -31.60
CA LYS A 179 16.16 19.93 -30.58
C LYS A 179 16.25 18.40 -30.52
N LEU A 180 16.30 17.75 -31.68
CA LEU A 180 16.49 16.31 -31.76
C LEU A 180 17.83 15.87 -31.16
N ALA A 181 18.92 16.58 -31.42
CA ALA A 181 20.22 16.27 -30.83
C ALA A 181 20.20 16.37 -29.30
N ILE A 182 19.54 17.41 -28.74
CA ILE A 182 19.34 17.56 -27.29
C ILE A 182 18.54 16.38 -26.73
N PHE A 183 17.44 16.01 -27.36
CA PHE A 183 16.62 14.85 -26.98
C PHE A 183 17.44 13.55 -26.99
N LEU A 184 18.24 13.31 -28.04
CA LEU A 184 19.09 12.12 -28.14
C LEU A 184 20.25 12.13 -27.13
N GLY A 185 20.66 13.30 -26.64
CA GLY A 185 21.58 13.44 -25.51
C GLY A 185 20.95 13.08 -24.16
N GLN A 186 19.66 13.37 -23.98
CA GLN A 186 18.88 12.99 -22.79
C GLN A 186 18.50 11.49 -22.79
N HIS A 187 18.42 10.89 -23.98
CA HIS A 187 18.04 9.49 -24.19
C HIS A 187 19.17 8.68 -24.84
N PRO A 188 20.30 8.42 -24.15
CA PRO A 188 21.47 7.74 -24.73
C PRO A 188 21.20 6.29 -25.20
N GLU A 189 20.15 5.67 -24.69
CA GLU A 189 19.72 4.29 -25.00
C GLU A 189 19.06 4.14 -26.38
N ARG A 190 18.55 5.23 -26.96
CA ARG A 190 17.78 5.18 -28.22
C ARG A 190 18.67 5.09 -29.44
N GLN A 191 18.26 4.28 -30.42
CA GLN A 191 18.87 4.24 -31.75
C GLN A 191 18.06 5.07 -32.73
N VAL A 192 18.70 5.54 -33.81
CA VAL A 192 18.07 6.39 -34.82
C VAL A 192 18.36 5.83 -36.21
N LEU A 193 17.30 5.62 -36.99
CA LEU A 193 17.36 5.31 -38.41
C LEU A 193 16.84 6.51 -39.20
N ILE A 194 17.63 6.97 -40.16
CA ILE A 194 17.33 8.13 -41.00
C ILE A 194 17.06 7.60 -42.41
N GLU A 195 15.84 7.81 -42.89
CA GLU A 195 15.41 7.35 -44.21
C GLU A 195 15.14 8.52 -45.14
N GLY A 196 15.85 8.58 -46.26
CA GLY A 196 15.63 9.57 -47.30
C GLY A 196 14.63 9.06 -48.34
N HIS A 197 13.76 9.94 -48.82
CA HIS A 197 12.79 9.66 -49.87
C HIS A 197 12.78 10.75 -50.94
N THR A 198 12.43 10.35 -52.17
CA THR A 198 12.24 11.23 -53.32
C THR A 198 10.81 11.12 -53.86
N ASP A 199 10.45 12.00 -54.79
CA ASP A 199 9.31 11.77 -55.68
C ASP A 199 9.73 10.84 -56.83
N ASN A 200 8.81 10.62 -57.79
CA ASN A 200 9.02 9.77 -58.95
C ASN A 200 9.70 10.46 -60.15
N VAL A 201 10.35 11.62 -59.94
CA VAL A 201 10.97 12.39 -61.03
C VAL A 201 12.44 12.00 -61.15
N GLY A 202 12.83 11.44 -62.28
CA GLY A 202 14.22 11.01 -62.55
C GLY A 202 14.31 9.50 -62.76
N SER A 203 15.55 8.95 -62.76
CA SER A 203 15.76 7.50 -62.75
C SER A 203 15.79 6.98 -61.32
N GLU A 204 15.50 5.69 -61.15
CA GLU A 204 15.54 5.02 -59.84
C GLU A 204 16.92 5.16 -59.18
N GLU A 205 18.01 5.00 -59.93
CA GLU A 205 19.37 5.13 -59.42
C GLU A 205 19.67 6.55 -58.97
N MET A 206 19.19 7.55 -59.72
CA MET A 206 19.33 8.96 -59.34
C MET A 206 18.59 9.24 -58.03
N ASN A 207 17.38 8.70 -57.89
CA ASN A 207 16.52 8.88 -56.73
C ASN A 207 17.07 8.15 -55.49
N LEU A 208 17.60 6.94 -55.65
CA LEU A 208 18.28 6.21 -54.60
C LEU A 208 19.54 6.96 -54.12
N SER A 209 20.36 7.44 -55.07
CA SER A 209 21.58 8.19 -54.77
C SER A 209 21.26 9.53 -54.08
N LEU A 210 20.21 10.23 -54.52
CA LEU A 210 19.77 11.50 -53.93
C LEU A 210 19.23 11.29 -52.52
N SER A 211 18.34 10.33 -52.32
CA SER A 211 17.79 10.03 -51.00
C SER A 211 18.85 9.59 -49.99
N GLN A 212 19.84 8.78 -50.39
CA GLN A 212 20.95 8.40 -49.52
C GLN A 212 21.76 9.62 -49.07
N ARG A 213 22.17 10.50 -50.00
CA ARG A 213 22.89 11.74 -49.65
C ARG A 213 22.11 12.60 -48.67
N ARG A 214 20.79 12.69 -48.81
CA ARG A 214 19.93 13.45 -47.89
C ARG A 214 19.94 12.85 -46.48
N ALA A 215 19.86 11.53 -46.38
CA ALA A 215 19.95 10.83 -45.10
C ALA A 215 21.33 11.02 -44.44
N ASP A 216 22.40 10.90 -45.22
CA ASP A 216 23.78 11.08 -44.74
C ASP A 216 24.02 12.49 -44.22
N LEU A 217 23.48 13.52 -44.87
CA LEU A 217 23.60 14.91 -44.41
C LEU A 217 22.97 15.13 -43.02
N VAL A 218 21.81 14.52 -42.76
CA VAL A 218 21.16 14.56 -41.45
C VAL A 218 21.99 13.78 -40.41
N MET A 219 22.50 12.60 -40.78
CA MET A 219 23.38 11.81 -39.92
C MET A 219 24.65 12.58 -39.53
N HIS A 220 25.31 13.23 -40.49
CA HIS A 220 26.48 14.05 -40.26
C HIS A 220 26.17 15.25 -39.37
N TYR A 221 25.03 15.92 -39.57
CA TYR A 221 24.60 16.99 -38.70
C TYR A 221 24.46 16.51 -37.25
N LEU A 222 23.74 15.41 -37.01
CA LEU A 222 23.54 14.87 -35.66
C LEU A 222 24.86 14.40 -35.02
N THR A 223 25.76 13.83 -35.82
CA THR A 223 27.11 13.46 -35.37
C THR A 223 27.89 14.69 -34.92
N ASN A 224 27.85 15.77 -35.69
CA ASN A 224 28.51 17.04 -35.35
C ASN A 224 27.90 17.71 -34.10
N GLN A 225 26.63 17.42 -33.78
CA GLN A 225 25.98 17.85 -32.54
C GLN A 225 26.29 16.92 -31.34
N GLY A 226 27.15 15.91 -31.52
CA GLY A 226 27.62 15.03 -30.44
C GLY A 226 26.86 13.72 -30.29
N VAL A 227 25.96 13.37 -31.21
CA VAL A 227 25.30 12.05 -31.19
C VAL A 227 26.29 10.98 -31.69
N SER A 228 26.48 9.91 -30.92
CA SER A 228 27.40 8.83 -31.28
C SER A 228 27.04 8.20 -32.64
N PRO A 229 27.98 8.07 -33.59
CA PRO A 229 27.74 7.40 -34.88
C PRO A 229 27.22 5.97 -34.75
N SER A 230 27.61 5.25 -33.69
CA SER A 230 27.13 3.88 -33.44
C SER A 230 25.62 3.77 -33.18
N ARG A 231 24.97 4.90 -32.88
CA ARG A 231 23.52 4.98 -32.65
C ARG A 231 22.74 5.40 -33.90
N LEU A 232 23.44 5.77 -34.97
CA LEU A 232 22.85 6.36 -36.17
C LEU A 232 22.99 5.40 -37.35
N GLY A 233 21.90 5.21 -38.10
CA GLY A 233 21.90 4.58 -39.42
C GLY A 233 21.27 5.51 -40.45
N ALA A 234 21.77 5.49 -41.68
CA ALA A 234 21.23 6.27 -42.79
C ALA A 234 20.94 5.36 -44.00
N SER A 235 19.76 5.50 -44.60
CA SER A 235 19.31 4.69 -45.73
C SER A 235 18.51 5.51 -46.75
N GLY A 236 18.94 5.54 -48.00
CA GLY A 236 18.15 6.04 -49.12
C GLY A 236 17.10 5.02 -49.56
N LYS A 237 15.85 5.46 -49.70
CA LYS A 237 14.75 4.63 -50.22
C LYS A 237 14.33 4.98 -51.64
N GLY A 238 14.89 6.04 -52.23
CA GLY A 238 14.45 6.58 -53.51
C GLY A 238 12.95 6.89 -53.50
N GLU A 239 12.26 6.50 -54.57
CA GLU A 239 10.83 6.74 -54.79
C GLU A 239 9.93 5.57 -54.35
N SER A 240 10.50 4.48 -53.81
CA SER A 240 9.80 3.20 -53.62
C SER A 240 8.75 3.20 -52.50
N MET A 241 8.78 4.21 -51.61
CA MET A 241 7.89 4.33 -50.45
C MET A 241 7.18 5.70 -50.43
N PRO A 242 6.26 5.96 -51.37
CA PRO A 242 5.50 7.22 -51.43
C PRO A 242 4.47 7.29 -50.30
N VAL A 243 4.28 8.48 -49.75
CA VAL A 243 3.23 8.80 -48.75
C VAL A 243 2.04 9.52 -49.37
N ALA A 244 2.17 9.97 -50.63
CA ALA A 244 1.12 10.58 -51.42
C ALA A 244 1.27 10.25 -52.91
N GLY A 245 0.20 10.44 -53.69
CA GLY A 245 0.25 10.25 -55.14
C GLY A 245 1.19 11.24 -55.83
N ASN A 246 1.97 10.78 -56.81
CA ASN A 246 2.97 11.60 -57.50
C ASN A 246 2.41 12.47 -58.64
N GLU A 247 1.10 12.41 -58.90
CA GLU A 247 0.44 13.15 -59.98
C GLU A 247 0.44 14.67 -59.75
N SER A 248 0.35 15.11 -58.48
CA SER A 248 0.30 16.53 -58.12
C SER A 248 1.63 17.05 -57.59
N ALA A 249 1.90 18.34 -57.79
CA ALA A 249 3.09 19.00 -57.21
C ALA A 249 3.12 18.90 -55.67
N SER A 250 1.95 18.99 -55.02
CA SER A 250 1.80 18.83 -53.57
C SER A 250 2.14 17.40 -53.12
N GLY A 251 1.65 16.39 -53.84
CA GLY A 251 1.96 14.98 -53.56
C GLY A 251 3.45 14.67 -53.70
N ARG A 252 4.09 15.15 -54.77
CA ARG A 252 5.54 15.03 -54.96
C ARG A 252 6.33 15.73 -53.84
N GLN A 253 5.90 16.92 -53.41
CA GLN A 253 6.52 17.62 -52.28
C GLN A 253 6.45 16.82 -50.97
N MET A 254 5.35 16.09 -50.71
CA MET A 254 5.24 15.22 -49.54
C MET A 254 6.15 13.99 -49.63
N ASN A 255 6.36 13.46 -50.83
CA ASN A 255 7.25 12.31 -51.05
C ASN A 255 8.73 12.68 -50.91
N ARG A 256 9.11 13.91 -51.26
CA ARG A 256 10.44 14.45 -51.01
C ARG A 256 10.61 14.80 -49.52
N ARG A 257 11.01 13.81 -48.72
CA ARG A 257 11.13 13.92 -47.26
C ARG A 257 12.31 13.12 -46.71
N VAL A 258 12.65 13.39 -45.47
CA VAL A 258 13.50 12.54 -44.63
C VAL A 258 12.69 12.14 -43.41
N GLU A 259 12.58 10.85 -43.15
CA GLU A 259 12.00 10.31 -41.92
C GLU A 259 13.12 9.97 -40.95
N ILE A 260 13.01 10.44 -39.73
CA ILE A 260 13.92 10.12 -38.64
C ILE A 260 13.14 9.24 -37.67
N ILE A 261 13.48 7.96 -37.65
CA ILE A 261 12.85 6.95 -36.80
C ILE A 261 13.73 6.75 -35.57
N ILE A 262 13.21 7.10 -34.41
CA ILE A 262 13.87 6.93 -33.13
C ILE A 262 13.28 5.70 -32.47
N SER A 263 14.12 4.76 -32.09
CA SER A 263 13.67 3.51 -31.45
C SER A 263 12.85 3.79 -30.19
N HIS A 264 12.01 2.83 -29.84
CA HIS A 264 11.44 2.75 -28.50
C HIS A 264 12.55 2.72 -27.47
N ASP A 265 12.23 3.17 -26.26
CA ASP A 265 13.11 2.96 -25.12
C ASP A 265 13.26 1.44 -24.92
N MET A 266 14.50 0.96 -24.98
CA MET A 266 14.83 -0.46 -24.82
C MET A 266 14.50 -0.95 -23.41
N ALA A 267 14.32 -0.05 -22.43
CA ALA A 267 13.83 -0.38 -21.10
C ALA A 267 12.35 -0.78 -21.07
N SER A 268 11.55 -0.31 -22.04
CA SER A 268 10.10 -0.59 -22.13
C SER A 268 9.78 -1.97 -22.71
N GLN A 269 10.78 -2.75 -23.11
CA GLN A 269 10.64 -4.09 -23.69
C GLN A 269 11.05 -5.22 -22.73
N ARG A 270 11.25 -4.91 -21.43
CA ARG A 270 11.54 -5.90 -20.38
C ARG A 270 10.37 -6.05 -19.41
#